data_AF-A0A976Q7T1-F1
#
_entry.id   AF-A0A976Q7T1-F1
#
_cell.length_a   1.000
_cell.length_b   1.000
_cell.length_c   1.000
_cell.angle_alpha   90.00
_cell.angle_beta   90.00
_cell.angle_gamma   90.00
#
_symmetry.space_group_name_H-M   'P 1'
#
loop_
_entity.id
_entity.type
_entity.pdbx_description
1 polymer ?
#
loop_
_entity_poly.entity_id
_entity_poly.type
_entity_poly.pdbx_seq_one_letter_code
_entity_poly.pdbx_strand_id
1 'polypeptide(L)' 'STIIKLLKSHANFLPYHDKSNPDEIYAFFGMSKKAFKMNVGMLFKAKKITIEETGIRLVPEEVAS' A
#
# COMPACT_ATOMS: atom_id res chain seq x y z
N SER A 1 5.13 -9.58 -1.09
CA SER A 1 5.02 -8.23 -1.69
C SER A 1 5.67 -7.22 -0.75
N THR A 2 6.54 -6.34 -1.26
CA THR A 2 7.23 -5.30 -0.48
C THR A 2 6.26 -4.37 0.25
N ILE A 3 5.16 -3.97 -0.40
CA ILE A 3 4.14 -3.09 0.19
C ILE A 3 3.43 -3.75 1.39
N ILE A 4 3.10 -5.05 1.33
CA ILE A 4 2.48 -5.76 2.47
C ILE A 4 3.43 -5.79 3.67
N LYS A 5 4.74 -6.04 3.44
CA LYS A 5 5.73 -6.04 4.53
C LYS A 5 5.83 -4.68 5.20
N LEU A 6 5.84 -3.61 4.41
CA LEU A 6 5.86 -2.24 4.90
C LEU A 6 4.59 -1.92 5.71
N LEU A 7 3.42 -2.26 5.18
CA LEU A 7 2.14 -2.11 5.90
C LEU A 7 2.16 -2.82 7.25
N LYS A 8 2.55 -4.10 7.29
CA LYS A 8 2.64 -4.87 8.54
C LYS A 8 3.60 -4.24 9.55
N SER A 9 4.68 -3.62 9.07
CA SER A 9 5.67 -2.94 9.93
C SER A 9 5.21 -1.56 10.42
N HIS A 10 4.18 -0.97 9.80
CA HIS A 10 3.65 0.36 10.10
C HIS A 10 2.20 0.28 10.58
N ALA A 11 1.93 -0.62 11.52
CA ALA A 11 0.60 -0.80 12.12
C ALA A 11 -0.53 -0.97 11.07
N ASN A 12 -0.25 -1.70 10.00
CA ASN A 12 -1.16 -1.99 8.90
C ASN A 12 -1.61 -0.77 8.08
N PHE A 13 -0.96 0.39 8.22
CA PHE A 13 -1.34 1.61 7.51
C PHE A 13 -0.12 2.36 6.97
N LEU A 14 -0.26 2.94 5.79
CA LEU A 14 0.74 3.83 5.22
C LEU A 14 0.05 5.07 4.64
N PRO A 15 0.50 6.30 4.95
CA PRO A 15 -0.12 7.54 4.50
C PRO A 15 0.25 7.91 3.05
N TYR A 16 0.26 6.90 2.17
CA TYR A 16 0.64 7.05 0.77
C TYR A 16 -0.51 6.63 -0.14
N HIS A 17 -0.85 7.49 -1.09
CA HIS A 17 -1.97 7.33 -2.01
C HIS A 17 -1.61 7.92 -3.38
N ASP A 18 -2.58 7.99 -4.28
CA ASP A 18 -2.38 8.43 -5.66
C ASP A 18 -1.96 9.90 -5.80
N LYS A 19 -2.31 10.76 -4.84
CA LYS A 19 -1.90 12.18 -4.81
C LYS A 19 -0.56 12.41 -4.12
N SER A 20 0.03 11.41 -3.45
CA SER A 20 1.36 11.54 -2.82
C SER A 20 2.44 11.94 -3.82
N ASN A 21 3.44 12.70 -3.37
CA ASN A 21 4.50 13.20 -4.24
C ASN A 21 5.34 12.01 -4.80
N PRO A 22 5.64 11.96 -6.11
CA PRO A 22 6.55 10.95 -6.67
C PRO A 22 7.86 10.79 -5.90
N ASP A 23 8.46 11.87 -5.41
CA ASP A 23 9.74 11.85 -4.71
C ASP A 23 9.62 11.19 -3.33
N GLU A 24 8.54 11.46 -2.60
CA GLU A 24 8.23 10.80 -1.33
C GLU A 24 7.99 9.30 -1.51
N ILE A 25 7.27 8.92 -2.58
CA ILE A 25 7.04 7.52 -2.93
C ILE A 25 8.37 6.82 -3.23
N TYR A 26 9.25 7.47 -3.99
CA TYR A 26 10.55 6.89 -4.31
C TYR A 26 11.43 6.76 -3.05
N ALA A 27 11.49 7.80 -2.21
CA ALA A 27 12.27 7.81 -0.99
C ALA A 27 11.83 6.71 0.00
N PHE A 28 10.52 6.49 0.15
CA PHE A 28 9.99 5.51 1.09
C PHE A 28 9.96 4.08 0.54
N PHE A 29 9.51 3.89 -0.71
CA PHE A 29 9.29 2.56 -1.28
C PHE A 29 10.45 2.06 -2.15
N GLY A 30 11.41 2.92 -2.50
CA GLY A 30 12.50 2.60 -3.44
C GLY A 30 11.99 2.30 -4.86
N MET A 31 10.80 2.77 -5.23
CA MET A 31 10.18 2.50 -6.52
C MET A 31 9.50 3.73 -7.10
N SER A 32 9.31 3.74 -8.42
CA SER A 32 8.61 4.83 -9.09
C SER A 32 7.12 4.89 -8.72
N LYS A 33 6.51 6.07 -8.81
CA LYS A 33 5.06 6.26 -8.59
C LYS A 33 4.20 5.36 -9.49
N LYS A 34 4.66 5.07 -10.72
CA LYS A 34 3.99 4.12 -11.63
C LYS A 34 4.00 2.69 -11.07
N ALA A 35 5.17 2.22 -10.60
CA ALA A 35 5.31 0.90 -9.99
C ALA A 35 4.51 0.77 -8.69
N PHE A 36 4.50 1.83 -7.87
CA PHE A 36 3.66 1.92 -6.67
C PHE A 36 2.17 1.73 -7.01
N LYS A 37 1.63 2.51 -7.97
CA LYS A 37 0.23 2.38 -8.40
C LYS A 37 -0.11 0.99 -8.95
N MET A 38 0.79 0.37 -9.71
CA MET A 38 0.58 -1.01 -10.18
C MET A 38 0.47 -2.00 -9.02
N ASN A 39 1.42 -1.96 -8.07
CA ASN A 39 1.41 -2.86 -6.92
C ASN A 39 0.17 -2.65 -6.03
N VAL A 40 -0.16 -1.39 -5.71
CA VAL A 40 -1.37 -1.04 -4.94
C VAL A 40 -2.62 -1.56 -5.66
N GLY A 41 -2.75 -1.33 -6.97
CA GLY A 41 -3.87 -1.82 -7.76
C GLY A 41 -3.98 -3.35 -7.78
N MET A 42 -2.86 -4.07 -7.91
CA MET A 42 -2.85 -5.54 -7.83
C MET A 42 -3.29 -6.05 -6.46
N LEU A 43 -2.81 -5.42 -5.38
CA LEU A 43 -3.16 -5.79 -4.00
C LEU A 43 -4.62 -5.48 -3.67
N PHE A 44 -5.13 -4.35 -4.15
CA PHE A 44 -6.54 -3.97 -4.00
C PHE A 44 -7.46 -4.94 -4.73
N LYS A 45 -7.14 -5.30 -5.98
CA LYS A 45 -7.87 -6.33 -6.74
C LYS A 45 -7.85 -7.70 -6.05
N ALA A 46 -6.73 -8.04 -5.39
CA ALA A 46 -6.61 -9.25 -4.59
C ALA A 46 -7.27 -9.15 -3.20
N LYS A 47 -7.99 -8.05 -2.90
CA LYS A 47 -8.63 -7.77 -1.60
C LYS A 47 -7.70 -7.83 -0.39
N LYS A 48 -6.39 -7.58 -0.59
CA LYS A 48 -5.38 -7.61 0.48
C LYS A 48 -5.21 -6.27 1.18
N ILE A 49 -5.60 -5.18 0.51
CA ILE A 49 -5.53 -3.82 1.04
C ILE A 49 -6.80 -3.05 0.67
N THR A 50 -7.11 -2.01 1.46
CA THR A 50 -8.03 -0.95 1.08
C THR A 50 -7.23 0.30 0.71
N ILE A 51 -7.83 1.12 -0.18
CA ILE A 51 -7.31 2.43 -0.54
C ILE A 51 -8.26 3.44 0.10
N GLU A 52 -7.72 4.27 0.98
CA GLU A 52 -8.42 5.36 1.67
C GLU A 52 -7.95 6.69 1.07
N GLU A 53 -8.69 7.78 1.32
CA GLU A 53 -8.28 9.11 0.82
C GLU A 53 -6.93 9.56 1.39
N THR A 54 -6.60 9.09 2.59
CA THR A 54 -5.40 9.46 3.35
C THR A 54 -4.27 8.45 3.22
N GLY A 55 -4.47 7.31 2.54
CA GLY A 55 -3.45 6.27 2.48
C GLY A 55 -3.93 4.90 2.03
N ILE A 56 -3.14 3.88 2.36
CA ILE A 56 -3.47 2.47 2.11
C ILE A 56 -3.42 1.69 3.41
N ARG A 57 -4.35 0.75 3.58
CA ARG A 57 -4.46 -0.07 4.79
C ARG A 57 -4.48 -1.56 4.44
N LEU A 58 -3.82 -2.38 5.25
CA LEU A 58 -3.92 -3.83 5.13
C LEU A 58 -5.31 -4.28 5.59
N VAL A 59 -5.98 -5.08 4.78
CA VAL A 59 -7.23 -5.74 5.20
C VAL A 59 -6.84 -6.78 6.25
N PRO A 60 -7.47 -6.80 7.44
CA PRO A 60 -7.27 -7.88 8.39
C PRO A 60 -7.58 -9.20 7.68
N GLU A 61 -6.69 -10.18 7.74
CA GLU A 61 -7.11 -11.55 7.43
C GLU A 61 -8.11 -11.93 8.52
N GLU A 62 -9.39 -11.65 8.29
CA GLU A 62 -10.47 -12.34 8.97
C GLU A 62 -10.36 -13.81 8.59
N VAL A 63 -9.57 -14.50 9.39
CA VAL A 63 -9.82 -15.84 9.92
C VAL A 63 -10.77 -16.63 9.01
N ALA A 64 -10.22 -17.19 7.94
CA ALA A 64 -10.73 -18.46 7.44
C ALA A 64 -10.47 -19.50 8.54
N SER A 65 -11.39 -19.59 9.50
CA SER A 65 -11.54 -20.74 10.41
C SER A 65 -12.97 -21.24 10.29
#